data_AF-A0A183ERB5-F1
#
_entry.id   AF-A0A183ERB5-F1
#
_cell.length_a   1.000
_cell.length_b   1.000
_cell.length_c   1.000
_cell.angle_alpha   90.00
_cell.angle_beta   90.00
_cell.angle_gamma   90.00
#
_symmetry.space_group_name_H-M   'P 1'
#
loop_
_entity.id
_entity.type
_entity.pdbx_description
1 polymer ?
#
loop_
_entity_poly.entity_id
_entity_poly.type
_entity_poly.pdbx_seq_one_letter_code
_entity_poly.pdbx_strand_id
1 'polypeptide(L)'
;MDGVIEKIASKDYSDVFAKPVSEKEVPGYSTVIKNPMDLSTMRKKLAKGEYKNLSQLKADFTLMMNNCSTFNRHNEFFWKYGHRLHRIGLKYFRVAEKEIHSHSLV
;
A
#
# COMPACT_ATOMS: atom_id res chain seq x y z
N MET A 1 -4.82 5.26 -13.33
CA MET A 1 -4.71 4.76 -11.93
C MET A 1 -4.86 3.25 -11.89
N ASP A 2 -5.67 2.74 -12.81
CA ASP A 2 -6.04 1.33 -12.94
C ASP A 2 -4.81 0.41 -13.05
N GLY A 3 -4.85 -0.68 -12.29
CA GLY A 3 -3.81 -1.71 -12.29
C GLY A 3 -2.59 -1.45 -11.39
N VAL A 4 -2.39 -0.24 -10.83
CA VAL A 4 -1.25 -0.01 -9.90
C VAL A 4 -1.37 -0.89 -8.66
N ILE A 5 -2.58 -0.97 -8.07
CA ILE A 5 -2.84 -1.81 -6.90
C ILE A 5 -2.56 -3.29 -7.22
N GLU A 6 -2.99 -3.78 -8.38
CA GLU A 6 -2.79 -5.19 -8.75
C GLU A 6 -1.33 -5.53 -9.05
N LYS A 7 -0.58 -4.60 -9.66
CA LYS A 7 0.87 -4.74 -9.84
C LYS A 7 1.56 -4.86 -8.48
N ILE A 8 1.18 -4.06 -7.49
CA ILE A 8 1.71 -4.15 -6.12
C ILE A 8 1.29 -5.46 -5.45
N ALA A 9 0.01 -5.82 -5.51
CA ALA A 9 -0.52 -7.04 -4.91
C ALA A 9 0.17 -8.30 -5.44
N SER A 10 0.50 -8.34 -6.74
CA SER A 10 1.26 -9.45 -7.34
C SER A 10 2.67 -9.67 -6.77
N LYS A 11 3.17 -8.73 -5.95
CA LYS A 11 4.49 -8.75 -5.30
C LYS A 11 4.42 -8.95 -3.79
N ASP A 12 3.20 -8.98 -3.25
CA ASP A 12 2.88 -9.42 -1.90
C ASP A 12 2.64 -10.94 -1.88
N TYR A 13 3.70 -11.71 -2.17
CA TYR A 13 3.68 -13.17 -2.27
C TYR A 13 3.19 -13.94 -1.03
N SER A 14 2.98 -13.25 0.09
CA SER A 14 2.58 -13.86 1.37
C SER A 14 1.27 -13.27 1.88
N ASP A 15 0.59 -12.48 1.05
CA ASP A 15 -0.68 -11.81 1.36
C ASP A 15 -0.66 -11.00 2.67
N VAL A 16 0.50 -10.47 3.05
CA VAL A 16 0.70 -9.75 4.32
C VAL A 16 -0.10 -8.46 4.35
N PHE A 17 -0.31 -7.83 3.19
CA PHE A 17 -0.99 -6.56 3.02
C PHE A 17 -2.34 -6.71 2.30
N ALA A 18 -2.77 -7.95 2.04
CA ALA A 18 -3.94 -8.22 1.23
C ALA A 18 -5.25 -7.78 1.91
N LYS A 19 -5.32 -7.84 3.25
CA LYS A 19 -6.52 -7.56 4.08
C LYS A 19 -6.16 -6.73 5.32
N PRO A 20 -7.15 -6.11 5.99
CA PRO A 20 -6.90 -5.38 7.24
C PRO A 20 -6.31 -6.30 8.30
N VAL A 21 -5.35 -5.79 9.07
CA VAL A 21 -4.83 -6.48 10.25
C VAL A 21 -5.93 -6.57 11.30
N SER A 22 -6.20 -7.79 11.77
CA SER A 22 -7.20 -8.07 12.81
C SER A 22 -6.58 -8.07 14.19
N GLU A 23 -7.23 -7.45 15.18
CA GLU A 23 -6.85 -7.55 16.61
C GLU A 23 -6.82 -8.99 17.11
N LYS A 24 -7.62 -9.88 16.51
CA LYS A 24 -7.62 -11.30 16.87
C LYS A 24 -6.33 -12.00 16.46
N GLU A 25 -5.77 -11.59 15.32
CA GLU A 25 -4.57 -12.19 14.73
C GLU A 25 -3.30 -11.51 15.24
N VAL A 26 -3.36 -10.20 15.45
CA VAL A 26 -2.26 -9.37 15.94
C VAL A 26 -2.76 -8.52 17.12
N PRO A 27 -2.85 -9.10 18.32
CA PRO A 27 -3.29 -8.36 19.50
C PRO A 27 -2.43 -7.14 19.77
N GLY A 28 -3.08 -6.00 20.00
CA GLY A 28 -2.43 -4.73 20.32
C GLY A 28 -2.08 -3.88 19.10
N TYR A 29 -2.41 -4.31 17.88
CA TYR A 29 -2.12 -3.55 16.67
C TYR A 29 -2.68 -2.12 16.69
N SER A 30 -3.96 -1.96 17.04
CA SER A 30 -4.68 -0.69 17.15
C SER A 30 -4.21 0.19 18.30
N THR A 31 -3.52 -0.39 19.29
CA THR A 31 -2.91 0.41 20.35
C THR A 31 -1.71 1.21 19.83
N VAL A 32 -1.00 0.67 18.82
CA VAL A 32 0.16 1.29 18.18
C VAL A 32 -0.24 2.04 16.90
N ILE A 33 -1.00 1.41 16.00
CA ILE A 33 -1.35 1.92 14.68
C ILE A 33 -2.74 2.54 14.68
N LYS A 34 -2.81 3.85 14.45
CA LYS A 34 -4.06 4.63 14.55
C LYS A 34 -4.83 4.74 13.25
N ASN A 35 -4.16 4.62 12.11
CA ASN A 35 -4.79 4.70 10.79
C ASN A 35 -4.40 3.45 9.98
N PRO A 36 -5.01 2.28 10.24
CA PRO A 36 -4.74 1.06 9.47
C PRO A 36 -5.02 1.26 7.98
N MET A 37 -4.24 0.58 7.13
CA MET A 37 -4.42 0.58 5.69
C MET A 37 -3.93 -0.75 5.12
N ASP A 38 -4.61 -1.24 4.09
CA ASP A 38 -4.33 -2.50 3.39
C ASP A 38 -4.80 -2.42 1.93
N LEU A 39 -4.37 -3.37 1.10
CA LEU A 39 -4.67 -3.37 -0.34
C LEU A 39 -6.17 -3.54 -0.62
N SER A 40 -6.92 -4.32 0.16
CA SER A 40 -8.37 -4.46 -0.04
C SER A 40 -9.12 -3.17 0.28
N THR A 41 -8.69 -2.43 1.30
CA THR A 41 -9.24 -1.11 1.63
C THR A 41 -8.93 -0.12 0.51
N MET A 42 -7.69 -0.08 0.01
CA MET A 42 -7.33 0.75 -1.14
C MET A 42 -8.16 0.42 -2.38
N ARG A 43 -8.40 -0.88 -2.69
CA ARG A 43 -9.29 -1.28 -3.80
C ARG A 43 -10.70 -0.73 -3.62
N LYS A 44 -11.27 -0.82 -2.41
CA LYS A 44 -12.61 -0.28 -2.11
C LYS A 44 -12.66 1.22 -2.30
N LYS A 45 -11.66 1.97 -1.82
CA LYS A 45 -11.56 3.43 -1.98
C LYS A 45 -11.45 3.82 -3.45
N LEU A 46 -10.65 3.08 -4.24
CA LEU A 46 -10.53 3.27 -5.68
C LEU A 46 -11.87 3.03 -6.39
N ALA A 47 -12.55 1.92 -6.11
CA ALA A 47 -13.84 1.59 -6.72
C ALA A 47 -14.94 2.60 -6.40
N LYS A 48 -14.86 3.27 -5.23
CA LYS A 48 -15.76 4.35 -4.83
C LYS A 48 -15.38 5.72 -5.40
N GLY A 49 -14.29 5.83 -6.16
CA GLY A 49 -13.82 7.09 -6.73
C GLY A 49 -13.29 8.07 -5.68
N GLU A 50 -12.83 7.58 -4.53
CA GLU A 50 -12.28 8.40 -3.43
C GLU A 50 -10.89 8.95 -3.76
N TYR A 51 -10.16 8.31 -4.67
CA TYR A 51 -8.90 8.83 -5.20
C TYR A 51 -9.13 9.67 -6.45
N LYS A 52 -8.95 10.98 -6.33
CA LYS A 52 -9.03 11.95 -7.44
C LYS A 52 -7.77 11.97 -8.29
N ASN A 53 -6.66 11.51 -7.74
CA ASN A 53 -5.39 11.44 -8.44
C ASN A 53 -4.48 10.37 -7.86
N LEU A 54 -3.41 10.08 -8.58
CA LEU A 54 -2.44 9.05 -8.21
C LEU A 54 -1.69 9.37 -6.91
N SER A 55 -1.55 10.66 -6.56
CA SER A 55 -0.91 11.09 -5.31
C SER A 55 -1.71 10.64 -4.08
N GLN A 56 -3.04 10.74 -4.13
CA GLN A 56 -3.90 10.25 -3.04
C GLN A 56 -3.83 8.74 -2.87
N LEU A 57 -3.78 7.98 -3.97
CA LEU A 57 -3.56 6.53 -3.91
C LEU A 57 -2.18 6.19 -3.33
N LYS A 58 -1.15 6.94 -3.72
CA LYS A 58 0.23 6.79 -3.22
C LYS A 58 0.33 7.11 -1.74
N ALA A 59 -0.42 8.09 -1.25
CA ALA A 59 -0.46 8.45 0.17
C ALA A 59 -0.94 7.27 1.03
N ASP A 60 -2.01 6.58 0.63
CA ASP A 60 -2.50 5.39 1.34
C ASP A 60 -1.51 4.20 1.24
N PHE A 61 -0.86 4.03 0.09
CA PHE A 61 0.22 3.04 -0.04
C PHE A 61 1.37 3.33 0.94
N THR A 62 1.82 4.59 1.01
CA THR A 62 2.87 5.02 1.93
C THR A 62 2.43 4.87 3.39
N LEU A 63 1.17 5.18 3.72
CA LEU A 63 0.61 4.94 5.05
C LEU A 63 0.70 3.45 5.43
N MET A 64 0.28 2.55 4.53
CA MET A 64 0.38 1.10 4.73
C MET A 64 1.83 0.65 5.03
N MET A 65 2.81 1.15 4.27
CA MET A 65 4.23 0.81 4.49
C MET A 65 4.80 1.43 5.78
N ASN A 66 4.39 2.63 6.14
CA ASN A 66 4.80 3.29 7.39
C ASN A 66 4.23 2.57 8.62
N ASN A 67 2.97 2.14 8.56
CA ASN A 67 2.35 1.33 9.59
C ASN A 67 3.11 0.01 9.79
N CYS A 68 3.44 -0.68 8.69
CA CYS A 68 4.24 -1.90 8.73
C CYS A 68 5.59 -1.66 9.41
N SER A 69 6.29 -0.59 9.03
CA SER A 69 7.62 -0.27 9.57
C SER A 69 7.56 0.10 11.05
N THR A 70 6.50 0.81 11.46
CA THR A 70 6.29 1.25 12.85
C THR A 70 6.01 0.06 13.76
N PHE A 71 5.07 -0.81 13.37
CA PHE A 71 4.69 -1.96 14.19
C PHE A 71 5.79 -3.03 14.22
N ASN A 72 6.41 -3.30 13.07
CA ASN A 72 7.33 -4.43 12.90
C ASN A 72 8.82 -4.05 13.02
N ARG A 73 9.17 -2.93 13.67
CA ARG A 73 10.56 -2.45 13.74
C ARG A 73 11.57 -3.45 14.34
N HIS A 74 11.08 -4.40 15.14
CA HIS A 74 11.89 -5.47 15.76
C HIS A 74 11.60 -6.87 15.18
N ASN A 75 10.76 -6.97 14.14
CA ASN A 75 10.49 -8.21 13.44
C ASN A 75 11.20 -8.19 12.09
N GLU A 76 12.33 -8.90 12.00
CA GLU A 76 13.21 -8.88 10.82
C GLU A 76 12.50 -9.30 9.53
N PHE A 77 11.63 -10.31 9.59
CA PHE A 77 10.90 -10.80 8.43
C PHE A 77 9.97 -9.71 7.87
N PHE A 78 9.04 -9.20 8.68
CA PHE A 78 8.08 -8.20 8.21
C PHE A 78 8.74 -6.88 7.84
N TRP A 79 9.81 -6.50 8.55
CA TRP A 79 10.61 -5.33 8.19
C TRP A 79 11.22 -5.48 6.79
N LYS A 80 11.99 -6.54 6.53
CA LYS A 80 12.61 -6.78 5.21
C LYS A 80 11.56 -6.93 4.11
N TYR A 81 10.47 -7.63 4.42
CA TYR A 81 9.37 -7.86 3.48
C TYR A 81 8.66 -6.56 3.08
N GLY A 82 8.28 -5.73 4.06
CA GLY A 82 7.65 -4.43 3.83
C GLY A 82 8.56 -3.47 3.06
N HIS A 83 9.84 -3.37 3.41
CA HIS A 83 10.80 -2.55 2.67
C HIS A 83 10.97 -2.99 1.21
N ARG A 84 10.98 -4.31 0.95
CA ARG A 84 11.01 -4.84 -0.43
C ARG A 84 9.79 -4.37 -1.21
N LEU A 85 8.59 -4.54 -0.65
CA LEU A 85 7.35 -4.18 -1.32
C LEU A 85 7.25 -2.66 -1.52
N HIS A 86 7.64 -1.86 -0.52
CA HIS A 86 7.67 -0.40 -0.60
C HIS A 86 8.49 0.06 -1.80
N ARG A 87 9.74 -0.43 -1.93
CA ARG A 87 10.63 -0.08 -3.04
C ARG A 87 10.06 -0.46 -4.40
N ILE A 88 9.42 -1.62 -4.51
CA ILE A 88 8.80 -2.07 -5.76
C ILE A 88 7.57 -1.22 -6.09
N GLY A 89 6.69 -0.97 -5.12
CA GLY A 89 5.50 -0.15 -5.31
C GLY A 89 5.82 1.27 -5.77
N LEU A 90 6.86 1.90 -5.20
CA LEU A 90 7.31 3.23 -5.66
C LEU A 90 7.72 3.25 -7.14
N LYS A 91 8.25 2.13 -7.68
CA LYS A 91 8.55 2.03 -9.12
C LYS A 91 7.27 2.00 -9.95
N TYR A 92 6.24 1.27 -9.51
CA TYR A 92 4.95 1.24 -10.20
C TYR A 92 4.25 2.60 -10.18
N PHE A 93 4.30 3.32 -9.07
CA PHE A 93 3.80 4.70 -9.01
C PHE A 93 4.54 5.60 -10.00
N ARG A 94 5.88 5.56 -10.03
CA ARG A 94 6.67 6.37 -10.97
C ARG A 94 6.32 6.09 -12.44
N VAL A 95 6.09 4.83 -12.79
CA VAL A 95 5.68 4.47 -14.17
C VAL A 95 4.30 5.04 -14.47
N ALA A 96 3.32 4.87 -13.58
CA ALA A 96 1.98 5.41 -13.76
C ALA A 96 1.95 6.94 -13.80
N GLU A 97 2.79 7.63 -13.02
CA GLU A 97 2.95 9.10 -13.07
C GLU A 97 3.43 9.55 -14.46
N LYS A 98 4.40 8.83 -15.06
CA LYS A 98 4.91 9.12 -16.41
C LYS A 98 3.86 8.89 -17.49
N GLU A 99 3.09 7.81 -17.39
CA GLU A 99 2.01 7.49 -18.33
C GLU A 99 0.92 8.56 -18.29
N ILE A 100 0.49 9.02 -17.11
CA ILE A 100 -0.51 10.09 -17.00
C ILE A 100 0.01 11.39 -17.62
N HIS A 101 1.28 11.74 -17.37
CA HIS A 101 1.87 12.94 -17.93
C HIS A 101 1.97 12.89 -19.45
N SER A 102 2.38 11.75 -20.04
CA SER A 102 2.48 11.62 -21.50
C SER A 102 1.12 11.74 -22.18
N HIS A 103 0.04 11.22 -21.58
CA HIS A 103 -1.32 11.34 -22.13
C HIS A 103 -1.94 12.73 -21.96
N SER A 104 -1.40 13.58 -21.07
CA SER A 104 -1.88 14.95 -20.88
C SER A 104 -1.27 15.94 -21.89
N LEU A 105 -0.30 15.51 -22.69
CA LEU A 105 0.44 16.31 -23.68
C LEU A 105 0.08 15.97 -25.13
N VAL A 106 -0.85 15.05 -25.36
CA VAL A 106 -1.38 14.63 -26.67
C VAL A 106 -2.84 15.06 -26.75
#